data_AF-A0A1A8XVJ4-F1
#
_entry.id   AF-A0A1A8XVJ4-F1
#
_cell.length_a   1.000
_cell.length_b   1.000
_cell.length_c   1.000
_cell.angle_alpha   90.00
_cell.angle_beta   90.00
_cell.angle_gamma   90.00
#
_symmetry.space_group_name_H-M   'P 1'
#
loop_
_entity.id
_entity.type
_entity.pdbx_description
1 polymer ?
#
loop_
_entity_poly.entity_id
_entity_poly.type
_entity_poly.pdbx_seq_one_letter_code
_entity_poly.pdbx_strand_id
1 'polypeptide(L)'
;MQGPAHPSNRSFGTLFVVVFALAGGYLWWRHLAGHEWFFVAAGLLLLVTLTAPDWLAPFNRAWMKLAELLNRVVSPLVLGLLFFGLFTPIAWGMRLAGRDAMKRRFEPEASSYWQDRDPPGPDPDGLHNQF
;
A
#
# COMPACT_ATOMS: atom_id res chain seq x y z
N MET A 1 18.33 -13.86 -8.91
CA MET A 1 17.50 -13.12 -7.95
C MET A 1 17.38 -11.69 -8.49
N GLN A 2 16.23 -11.32 -9.06
CA GLN A 2 16.04 -9.97 -9.61
C GLN A 2 15.75 -9.03 -8.42
N GLY A 3 16.67 -8.11 -8.13
CA GLY A 3 16.44 -7.07 -7.12
C GLY A 3 15.25 -6.18 -7.49
N PRO A 4 14.65 -5.45 -6.53
CA PRO A 4 13.52 -4.59 -6.80
C PRO A 4 13.84 -3.63 -7.95
N ALA A 5 13.01 -3.65 -8.99
CA ALA A 5 13.17 -2.78 -10.15
C ALA A 5 12.93 -1.33 -9.70
N HIS A 6 14.01 -0.58 -9.46
CA HIS A 6 13.89 0.85 -9.20
C HIS A 6 13.32 1.54 -10.46
N PRO A 7 12.39 2.50 -10.29
CA PRO A 7 11.81 3.21 -11.42
C PRO A 7 12.91 3.89 -12.24
N SER A 8 12.78 3.82 -13.56
CA SER A 8 13.73 4.45 -14.47
C SER A 8 13.85 5.94 -14.18
N ASN A 9 15.05 6.52 -14.34
CA ASN A 9 15.27 7.95 -14.09
C ASN A 9 14.33 8.85 -14.93
N ARG A 10 13.90 8.36 -16.11
CA ARG A 10 12.89 9.02 -16.94
C ARG A 10 11.51 9.02 -16.30
N SER A 11 11.05 7.89 -15.77
CA SER A 11 9.77 7.80 -15.05
C SER A 11 9.74 8.73 -13.84
N PHE A 12 10.87 8.82 -13.10
CA PHE A 12 11.02 9.77 -12.01
C PHE A 12 10.90 11.22 -12.49
N GLY A 13 11.66 11.61 -13.52
CA GLY A 13 11.60 12.96 -14.09
C GLY A 13 10.20 13.34 -14.60
N THR A 14 9.54 12.43 -15.33
CA THR A 14 8.18 12.64 -15.85
C THR A 14 7.17 12.86 -14.73
N LEU A 15 7.27 12.13 -13.61
CA LEU A 15 6.39 12.33 -12.45
C LEU A 15 6.47 13.77 -11.94
N PHE A 16 7.68 14.30 -11.74
CA PHE A 16 7.86 15.66 -11.24
C PHE A 16 7.40 16.70 -12.27
N VAL A 17 7.65 16.50 -13.56
CA VAL A 17 7.11 17.38 -14.62
C VAL A 17 5.58 17.45 -14.54
N VAL A 18 4.90 16.32 -14.44
CA VAL A 18 3.44 16.27 -14.32
C VAL A 18 2.97 16.95 -13.04
N VAL A 19 3.62 16.69 -11.89
CA VAL A 19 3.28 17.31 -10.61
C VAL A 19 3.43 18.84 -10.66
N PHE A 20 4.55 19.35 -11.19
CA PHE A 20 4.77 20.79 -11.31
C PHE A 20 3.81 21.44 -12.32
N ALA A 21 3.51 20.77 -13.44
CA ALA A 21 2.53 21.26 -14.41
C ALA A 21 1.11 21.32 -13.84
N LEU A 22 0.68 20.30 -13.09
CA LEU A 22 -0.62 20.29 -12.42
C LEU A 22 -0.70 21.34 -11.31
N ALA A 23 0.36 21.48 -10.51
CA ALA A 23 0.43 22.52 -9.49
C ALA A 23 0.38 23.94 -10.10
N GLY A 24 1.14 24.19 -11.17
CA GLY A 24 1.09 25.43 -11.93
C GLY A 24 -0.30 25.71 -12.52
N GLY A 25 -0.94 24.70 -13.10
CA GLY A 25 -2.31 24.80 -13.62
C GLY A 25 -3.36 25.06 -12.53
N TYR A 26 -3.19 24.44 -11.36
CA TYR A 26 -4.06 24.69 -10.20
C TYR A 26 -3.89 26.12 -9.66
N LEU A 27 -2.65 26.59 -9.52
CA LEU A 27 -2.34 27.96 -9.09
C LEU A 27 -2.86 29.00 -10.08
N TRP A 28 -2.76 28.72 -11.39
CA TRP A 28 -3.37 29.54 -12.43
C TRP A 28 -4.88 29.61 -12.23
N TRP A 29 -5.57 28.47 -12.11
CA TRP A 29 -7.03 28.46 -11.92
C TRP A 29 -7.45 29.22 -10.65
N ARG A 30 -6.63 29.15 -9.59
CA ARG A 30 -6.90 29.90 -8.35
C ARG A 30 -6.48 31.38 -8.41
N HIS A 31 -6.02 31.87 -9.58
CA HIS A 31 -5.49 33.22 -9.79
C HIS A 31 -4.42 33.63 -8.76
N LEU A 32 -3.62 32.66 -8.32
CA LEU A 32 -2.60 32.86 -7.31
C LEU A 32 -1.26 33.24 -7.97
N ALA A 33 -0.55 34.19 -7.36
CA ALA A 33 0.78 34.58 -7.80
C ALA A 33 1.76 33.40 -7.67
N GLY A 34 2.68 33.27 -8.64
CA GLY A 34 3.74 32.25 -8.60
C GLY A 34 3.51 31.03 -9.51
N HIS A 35 2.40 30.97 -10.25
CA HIS A 35 2.16 29.90 -11.24
C HIS A 35 3.24 29.85 -12.33
N GLU A 36 3.78 30.99 -12.75
CA GLU A 36 4.89 31.05 -13.72
C GLU A 36 6.15 30.30 -13.26
N TRP A 37 6.50 30.36 -11.97
CA TRP A 37 7.63 29.61 -11.43
C TRP A 37 7.44 28.09 -11.54
N PHE A 38 6.21 27.61 -11.32
CA PHE A 38 5.89 26.19 -11.46
C PHE A 38 5.96 25.71 -12.92
N PHE A 39 5.52 26.53 -13.88
CA PHE A 39 5.67 26.21 -15.30
C PHE A 39 7.12 26.24 -15.78
N VAL A 40 7.93 27.21 -15.32
CA VAL A 40 9.37 27.26 -15.61
C VAL A 40 10.08 26.04 -15.03
N ALA A 41 9.78 25.67 -13.79
CA ALA A 41 10.33 24.47 -13.16
C ALA A 41 9.94 23.19 -13.92
N ALA A 42 8.67 23.07 -14.35
CA ALA A 42 8.20 21.94 -15.16
C ALA A 42 8.93 21.85 -16.51
N GLY A 43 9.11 22.99 -17.19
CA GLY A 43 9.83 23.06 -18.48
C GLY A 43 11.30 22.68 -18.36
N LEU A 44 11.99 23.19 -17.33
CA LEU A 44 13.38 22.83 -17.05
C LEU A 44 13.52 21.34 -16.71
N LEU A 45 12.66 20.81 -15.85
CA LEU A 45 12.67 19.39 -15.50
C LEU A 45 12.38 18.51 -16.71
N LEU A 46 11.48 18.91 -17.60
CA LEU A 46 11.20 18.18 -18.83
C LEU A 46 12.44 18.15 -19.74
N LEU A 47 13.11 19.28 -19.91
CA LEU A 47 14.33 19.38 -20.70
C LEU A 47 15.42 18.46 -20.14
N VAL A 48 15.69 18.49 -18.83
CA VAL A 48 16.70 17.64 -18.19
C VAL A 48 16.30 16.16 -18.27
N THR A 49 15.01 15.83 -18.10
CA THR A 49 14.52 14.45 -18.19
C THR A 49 14.74 13.85 -19.59
N LEU A 50 14.60 14.66 -20.64
CA LEU A 50 14.80 14.24 -22.03
C LEU A 50 16.27 14.20 -22.46
N THR A 51 17.08 15.17 -22.00
CA THR A 51 18.46 15.36 -22.49
C THR A 51 19.51 14.66 -21.63
N ALA A 52 19.34 14.63 -20.30
CA ALA A 52 20.33 14.13 -19.37
C ALA A 52 19.68 13.45 -18.15
N PRO A 53 18.95 12.33 -18.36
CA PRO A 53 18.29 11.61 -17.26
C PRO A 53 19.27 11.07 -16.21
N ASP A 54 20.55 10.90 -16.55
CA ASP A 54 21.57 10.40 -15.63
C ASP A 54 21.92 11.40 -14.51
N TRP A 55 21.71 12.69 -14.73
CA TRP A 55 21.84 13.70 -13.67
C TRP A 55 20.78 13.55 -12.58
N LEU A 56 19.60 13.00 -12.93
CA LEU A 56 18.54 12.70 -11.96
C LEU A 56 18.81 11.38 -11.22
N ALA A 57 19.79 10.58 -11.62
CA ALA A 57 20.09 9.29 -10.99
C ALA A 57 20.39 9.37 -9.47
N PRO A 58 21.30 10.25 -8.98
CA PRO A 58 21.56 10.36 -7.55
C PRO A 58 20.33 10.84 -6.77
N PHE A 59 19.54 11.74 -7.36
CA PHE A 59 18.34 12.29 -6.72
C PHE A 59 17.20 11.25 -6.67
N ASN A 60 16.98 10.50 -7.75
CA ASN A 60 16.05 9.37 -7.79
C ASN A 60 16.41 8.34 -6.70
N ARG A 61 17.70 7.98 -6.59
CA ARG A 61 18.17 7.06 -5.53
C ARG A 61 17.91 7.60 -4.12
N ALA A 62 18.18 8.88 -3.87
CA ALA A 62 17.92 9.50 -2.58
C ALA A 62 16.42 9.52 -2.25
N TRP A 63 15.58 9.88 -3.22
CA TRP A 63 14.13 9.85 -3.09
C TRP A 63 13.60 8.45 -2.80
N MET A 64 14.10 7.43 -3.50
CA MET A 64 13.69 6.05 -3.25
C MET A 64 14.06 5.57 -1.84
N LYS A 65 15.24 5.94 -1.33
CA LYS A 65 15.62 5.64 0.07
C LYS A 65 14.69 6.34 1.07
N LEU A 66 14.32 7.59 0.80
CA LEU A 66 13.36 8.32 1.63
C LEU A 66 11.99 7.64 1.60
N ALA A 67 11.52 7.24 0.42
CA ALA A 67 10.25 6.53 0.24
C ALA A 67 10.25 5.19 0.99
N GLU A 68 11.36 4.45 0.98
CA GLU A 68 11.53 3.21 1.74
C GLU A 68 11.49 3.46 3.26
N LEU A 69 12.21 4.47 3.76
CA LEU A 69 12.19 4.84 5.17
C LEU A 69 10.78 5.25 5.61
N LEU A 70 10.09 6.03 4.80
CA LEU A 70 8.71 6.44 5.05
C LEU A 70 7.79 5.22 5.05
N ASN A 71 7.93 4.31 4.09
CA ASN A 71 7.14 3.08 4.03
C ASN A 71 7.31 2.23 5.30
N ARG A 72 8.53 2.12 5.82
CA ARG A 72 8.80 1.42 7.09
C ARG A 72 8.04 1.98 8.28
N VAL A 73 7.68 3.27 8.26
CA VAL A 73 6.87 3.91 9.31
C VAL A 73 5.38 3.83 8.98
N VAL A 74 5.01 4.12 7.73
CA VAL A 74 3.61 4.13 7.28
C VAL A 74 2.99 2.74 7.30
N SER A 75 3.72 1.70 6.89
CA SER A 75 3.24 0.32 6.86
C SER A 75 2.73 -0.16 8.24
N PRO A 76 3.54 -0.11 9.33
CA PRO A 76 3.05 -0.48 10.65
C PRO A 76 2.01 0.49 11.19
N LEU A 77 2.05 1.78 10.83
CA LEU A 77 1.00 2.74 11.22
C LEU A 77 -0.36 2.39 10.61
N VAL A 78 -0.40 2.11 9.31
CA VAL A 78 -1.62 1.70 8.60
C VAL A 78 -2.14 0.38 9.15
N LEU A 79 -1.25 -0.60 9.36
CA LEU A 79 -1.61 -1.88 9.95
C LEU A 79 -2.15 -1.70 11.39
N GLY A 80 -1.50 -0.87 12.19
CA GLY A 80 -1.95 -0.52 13.54
C GLY A 80 -3.30 0.18 13.53
N LEU A 81 -3.50 1.14 12.62
CA LEU A 81 -4.78 1.84 12.46
C LEU A 81 -5.90 0.89 12.06
N LEU A 82 -5.67 -0.03 11.12
CA LEU A 82 -6.64 -1.06 10.76
C LEU A 82 -6.91 -2.00 11.95
N PHE A 83 -5.88 -2.43 12.66
CA PHE A 83 -6.01 -3.32 13.81
C PHE A 83 -6.81 -2.70 14.95
N PHE A 84 -6.44 -1.49 15.39
CA PHE A 84 -7.06 -0.84 16.53
C PHE A 84 -8.33 -0.06 16.15
N GLY A 85 -8.42 0.46 14.94
CA GLY A 85 -9.57 1.24 14.45
C GLY A 85 -10.70 0.40 13.87
N LEU A 86 -10.39 -0.74 13.25
CA LEU A 86 -11.41 -1.60 12.63
C LEU A 86 -11.54 -2.95 13.32
N PHE A 87 -10.46 -3.73 13.41
CA PHE A 87 -10.56 -5.10 13.91
C PHE A 87 -10.86 -5.17 15.42
N THR A 88 -10.24 -4.31 16.21
CA THR A 88 -10.43 -4.27 17.67
C THR A 88 -11.86 -3.95 18.08
N PRO A 89 -12.52 -2.89 17.57
CA PRO A 89 -13.91 -2.61 17.93
C PRO A 89 -14.88 -3.69 17.43
N ILE A 90 -14.63 -4.29 16.26
CA ILE A 90 -15.42 -5.42 15.78
C ILE A 90 -15.30 -6.62 16.74
N ALA A 91 -14.07 -6.98 17.11
CA ALA A 91 -13.82 -8.07 18.05
C ALA A 91 -14.46 -7.79 19.42
N TRP A 92 -14.42 -6.53 19.88
CA TRP A 92 -15.04 -6.14 21.14
C TRP A 92 -16.56 -6.22 21.06
N GLY A 93 -17.17 -5.77 19.96
CA GLY A 93 -18.59 -5.90 19.69
C GLY A 93 -19.05 -7.36 19.63
N MET A 94 -18.30 -8.23 18.97
CA MET A 94 -18.58 -9.68 18.95
C MET A 94 -18.52 -10.29 20.35
N ARG A 95 -17.53 -9.88 21.16
CA ARG A 95 -17.36 -10.36 22.53
C ARG A 95 -18.49 -9.90 23.44
N LEU A 96 -18.97 -8.66 23.29
CA LEU A 96 -20.16 -8.15 24.00
C LEU A 96 -21.45 -8.87 23.54
N ALA A 97 -21.56 -9.20 22.26
CA ALA A 97 -22.67 -10.00 21.73
C ALA A 97 -22.60 -11.50 22.10
N GLY A 98 -21.61 -11.92 22.90
CA GLY A 98 -21.42 -13.31 23.32
C GLY A 98 -20.98 -14.26 22.20
N ARG A 99 -20.65 -13.74 21.00
CA ARG A 99 -20.21 -14.53 19.86
C ARG A 99 -18.71 -14.80 19.94
N ASP A 100 -18.35 -16.03 20.29
CA ASP A 100 -16.98 -16.53 20.21
C ASP A 100 -16.79 -17.34 18.92
N ALA A 101 -16.49 -16.66 17.82
CA ALA A 101 -16.30 -17.29 16.51
C ALA A 101 -15.12 -18.28 16.49
N MET A 102 -14.14 -18.11 17.38
CA MET A 102 -12.96 -18.98 17.44
C MET A 102 -13.07 -20.05 18.54
N LYS A 103 -14.20 -20.14 19.27
CA LYS A 103 -14.39 -21.07 20.40
C LYS A 103 -13.16 -21.14 21.31
N ARG A 104 -12.63 -19.97 21.69
CA ARG A 104 -11.35 -19.85 22.42
C ARG A 104 -11.48 -20.15 23.90
N ARG A 105 -12.70 -20.31 24.42
CA ARG A 105 -12.92 -20.74 25.79
C ARG A 105 -12.50 -22.19 25.94
N PHE A 106 -11.68 -22.45 26.95
CA PHE A 106 -11.33 -23.81 27.32
C PHE A 106 -12.54 -24.46 28.00
N GLU A 107 -12.99 -25.58 27.45
CA GLU A 107 -14.09 -26.41 27.94
C GLU A 107 -13.48 -27.68 28.56
N PRO A 108 -13.29 -27.75 29.89
CA PRO A 108 -12.61 -28.87 30.55
C PRO A 108 -13.42 -30.17 30.51
N GLU A 109 -14.75 -30.05 30.38
CA GLU A 109 -15.69 -31.18 30.34
C GLU A 109 -15.96 -31.67 28.91
N ALA A 110 -15.40 -31.00 27.89
CA ALA A 110 -15.55 -31.43 26.50
C ALA A 110 -14.75 -32.72 26.26
N SER A 111 -15.44 -33.76 25.80
CA SER A 111 -14.82 -35.04 25.43
C SER A 111 -13.87 -34.92 24.23
N SER A 112 -14.15 -33.97 23.33
CA SER A 112 -13.33 -33.65 22.16
C SER A 112 -13.70 -32.27 21.61
N TYR A 113 -12.71 -31.52 21.12
CA TYR A 113 -12.94 -30.28 20.36
C TYR A 113 -13.20 -30.53 18.87
N TRP A 114 -13.16 -31.80 18.43
CA TRP A 114 -13.41 -32.17 17.05
C TRP A 114 -14.87 -31.86 16.69
N GLN A 115 -15.07 -31.09 15.63
CA GLN A 115 -16.39 -30.88 15.05
C GLN A 115 -16.64 -31.97 14.03
N ASP A 116 -17.60 -32.85 14.32
CA ASP A 116 -18.10 -33.79 13.35
C ASP A 116 -18.72 -33.02 12.18
N ARG A 117 -18.24 -33.33 10.98
CA ARG A 117 -18.71 -32.71 9.75
C ARG A 117 -19.91 -33.51 9.24
N ASP A 118 -21.08 -32.90 9.31
CA ASP A 118 -22.31 -33.40 8.69
C ASP A 118 -22.88 -32.32 7.75
N PRO A 119 -22.93 -32.55 6.42
CA PRO A 119 -22.58 -33.80 5.73
C PRO A 119 -21.07 -34.10 5.74
N PRO A 120 -20.68 -35.38 5.57
CA PRO A 120 -19.30 -35.76 5.33
C PRO A 120 -18.71 -34.92 4.21
N GLY A 121 -17.40 -34.64 4.29
CA GLY A 121 -16.69 -33.88 3.25
C GLY A 121 -16.91 -34.46 1.85
N PRO A 122 -16.64 -33.68 0.79
CA PRO A 122 -16.86 -34.10 -0.60
C PRO A 122 -16.23 -35.47 -0.87
N ASP A 123 -16.92 -36.25 -1.71
CA ASP A 123 -16.58 -37.63 -2.05
C ASP A 123 -15.06 -37.81 -2.24
N PRO A 124 -14.39 -38.73 -1.53
CA PRO A 124 -12.96 -38.99 -1.69
C PRO A 124 -12.54 -39.24 -3.15
N ASP A 125 -13.45 -39.75 -3.98
CA ASP A 125 -13.20 -39.93 -5.41
C ASP A 125 -13.18 -38.59 -6.19
N GLY A 126 -13.78 -37.51 -5.68
CA GLY A 126 -13.85 -36.21 -6.34
C GLY A 126 -12.52 -35.46 -6.50
N LEU A 127 -11.41 -35.96 -5.92
CA LEU A 127 -10.09 -35.36 -6.07
C LEU A 127 -9.29 -35.95 -7.25
N HIS A 128 -9.85 -35.88 -8.46
CA HIS A 128 -9.21 -36.41 -9.66
C HIS A 128 -8.04 -35.56 -10.21
N ASN A 129 -7.92 -34.27 -9.82
CA ASN A 129 -6.91 -33.35 -10.36
C ASN A 129 -6.21 -32.55 -9.24
N GLN A 130 -5.40 -33.22 -8.42
CA GLN A 130 -4.72 -32.61 -7.27
C GLN A 130 -3.31 -32.10 -7.60
N PHE A 131 -2.79 -32.41 -8.78
CA PHE A 131 -1.43 -32.09 -9.23
C PHE A 131 -1.42 -31.65 -10.69
#